data_AF-A0A0G4G085-F1
#
_entry.id   AF-A0A0G4G085-F1
#
_cell.length_a   1.000
_cell.length_b   1.000
_cell.length_c   1.000
_cell.angle_alpha   90.00
_cell.angle_beta   90.00
_cell.angle_gamma   90.00
#
_symmetry.space_group_name_H-M   'P 1'
#
loop_
_entity.id
_entity.type
_entity.pdbx_description
1 polymer ?
#
loop_
_entity_poly.entity_id
_entity_poly.type
_entity_poly.pdbx_seq_one_letter_code
_entity_poly.pdbx_strand_id
1 'polypeptide(L)'
;MSGTSAAGAAAAGGGGGTGVVGVNDINHSATQGDRLPLSSDVLAQLSKVKTQLAVLDSKFVKKMGISDTIDYLTAKGSVGERRLPMVEGAASEISGALVSLQKGLKRLNGAALLEGHSKNFAHVPRAAKKTTTETTDTLKKDIVADSTSGVPELSSVAVPPFLPGLSLPTDVLRDIFLPWLTPNDSTALCRTSDAVGSAVEAALVADIDSIIRRDGVTGVIGYSPLCQSTSVRRLVRRMRLIRLHYLMQLPIELTGDDLQHVGSKAVIDSRPPSMRQYALYSHRLGRYSMLLMRTADGTDTLGGSVLTVHSDAADPPCQYGFGEYGSFRGLTIMRLALLSSRLVSDRSYSPSSAGCDHICALMAQEPPLWDGCRTIDYHYNTIGPSYRLVILHGAEEGDDFAAYIRMAKWSDGSAHIDLWTSEAPQQGVSGPAAFPRAVAIAHEKISDTITVLPEVNETINTAGGVAST
;
A
#
# COMPACT_ATOMS: atom_id res chain seq x y z
N MET A 1 -11.94 55.15 2.94
CA MET A 1 -10.94 56.14 2.52
C MET A 1 -10.15 55.52 1.39
N SER A 2 -10.41 55.99 0.17
CA SER A 2 -9.86 55.49 -1.08
C SER A 2 -8.51 56.15 -1.35
N GLY A 3 -7.57 55.41 -1.93
CA GLY A 3 -6.25 55.93 -2.32
C GLY A 3 -5.64 55.13 -3.46
N THR A 4 -6.17 55.35 -4.67
CA THR A 4 -5.62 54.93 -5.95
C THR A 4 -4.41 55.80 -6.32
N SER A 5 -3.38 55.22 -6.91
CA SER A 5 -2.42 55.96 -7.73
C SER A 5 -1.84 55.06 -8.82
N ALA A 6 -1.94 55.55 -10.05
CA ALA A 6 -1.48 54.97 -11.29
C ALA A 6 -0.49 55.94 -11.96
N ALA A 7 0.54 55.40 -12.60
CA ALA A 7 1.31 55.96 -13.71
C ALA A 7 2.15 54.80 -14.28
N GLY A 8 2.28 54.51 -15.58
CA GLY A 8 2.03 55.29 -16.77
C GLY A 8 3.36 55.72 -17.40
N ALA A 9 3.91 54.92 -18.32
CA ALA A 9 4.87 55.40 -19.33
C ALA A 9 4.97 54.41 -20.51
N ALA A 10 4.56 54.88 -21.68
CA ALA A 10 4.82 54.29 -22.98
C ALA A 10 6.00 55.03 -23.63
N ALA A 11 6.77 54.33 -24.47
CA ALA A 11 7.63 54.95 -25.46
C ALA A 11 7.63 54.11 -26.74
N ALA A 12 7.35 54.78 -27.86
CA ALA A 12 7.32 54.26 -29.21
C ALA A 12 8.40 54.95 -30.06
N GLY A 13 8.75 54.31 -31.18
CA GLY A 13 9.53 54.89 -32.29
C GLY A 13 10.83 54.12 -32.56
N GLY A 14 11.20 53.75 -33.78
CA GLY A 14 10.65 54.05 -35.10
C GLY A 14 11.75 53.90 -36.16
N GLY A 15 11.38 53.56 -37.40
CA GLY A 15 12.17 53.70 -38.64
C GLY A 15 13.31 52.68 -38.82
N GLY A 16 13.57 52.06 -39.97
CA GLY A 16 13.26 52.40 -41.36
C GLY A 16 14.54 52.20 -42.18
N GLY A 17 14.51 51.50 -43.32
CA GLY A 17 15.68 51.43 -44.22
C GLY A 17 15.71 50.23 -45.17
N THR A 18 15.35 50.49 -46.43
CA THR A 18 15.41 49.64 -47.63
C THR A 18 16.79 49.61 -48.31
N GLY A 19 17.11 48.51 -49.01
CA GLY A 19 18.13 48.37 -50.07
C GLY A 19 18.43 46.89 -50.36
N VAL A 20 17.89 46.23 -51.40
CA VAL A 20 18.24 46.21 -52.85
C VAL A 20 19.58 45.53 -53.18
N VAL A 21 19.44 44.31 -53.75
CA VAL A 21 20.24 43.59 -54.78
C VAL A 21 21.66 43.10 -54.47
N GLY A 22 21.84 41.78 -54.66
CA GLY A 22 23.13 41.13 -54.88
C GLY A 22 22.97 39.62 -55.12
N VAL A 23 22.96 39.22 -56.39
CA VAL A 23 23.03 37.83 -56.87
C VAL A 23 24.43 37.28 -56.61
N ASN A 24 24.56 36.09 -56.00
CA ASN A 24 25.44 35.00 -56.48
C ASN A 24 25.49 33.77 -55.57
N ASP A 25 25.49 32.63 -56.25
CA ASP A 25 26.19 31.37 -55.96
C ASP A 25 25.72 30.43 -54.84
N ILE A 26 25.04 29.39 -55.34
CA ILE A 26 24.87 28.06 -54.76
C ILE A 26 26.25 27.48 -54.45
N ASN A 27 26.57 27.34 -53.16
CA ASN A 27 27.55 26.37 -52.66
C ASN A 27 27.00 25.75 -51.37
N HIS A 28 26.43 24.54 -51.50
CA HIS A 28 26.08 23.71 -50.36
C HIS A 28 27.34 23.09 -49.76
N SER A 29 28.07 23.85 -48.95
CA SER A 29 28.93 23.29 -47.91
C SER A 29 28.11 23.13 -46.64
N ALA A 30 27.87 21.88 -46.22
CA ALA A 30 27.23 21.56 -44.95
C ALA A 30 28.02 22.23 -43.81
N THR A 31 27.50 23.33 -43.28
CA THR A 31 27.99 23.94 -42.05
C THR A 31 27.90 22.89 -40.95
N GLN A 32 29.06 22.55 -40.41
CA GLN A 32 29.24 21.69 -39.26
C GLN A 32 28.60 22.39 -38.06
N GLY A 33 27.28 22.19 -37.91
CA GLY A 33 26.49 22.84 -36.87
C GLY A 33 27.04 22.53 -35.49
N ASP A 34 26.98 23.53 -34.62
CA ASP A 34 27.44 23.52 -33.23
C ASP A 34 26.98 22.24 -32.51
N ARG A 35 27.91 21.27 -32.40
CA ARG A 35 27.72 20.07 -31.60
C ARG A 35 28.29 20.36 -30.23
N LEU A 36 27.42 20.42 -29.24
CA LEU A 36 27.86 20.49 -27.85
C LEU A 36 28.23 19.09 -27.37
N PRO A 37 29.33 18.95 -26.61
CA PRO A 37 29.60 17.71 -25.91
C PRO A 37 28.43 17.42 -24.97
N LEU A 38 28.05 16.14 -24.83
CA LEU A 38 27.15 15.75 -23.76
C LEU A 38 27.81 16.12 -22.42
N SER A 39 27.06 16.75 -21.52
CA SER A 39 27.58 17.03 -20.19
C SER A 39 27.91 15.73 -19.46
N SER A 40 28.86 15.79 -18.53
CA SER A 40 29.21 14.66 -17.67
C SER A 40 27.98 14.06 -16.98
N ASP A 41 27.00 14.90 -16.65
CA ASP A 41 25.83 14.54 -15.86
C ASP A 41 24.84 13.71 -16.68
N VAL A 42 24.64 14.05 -17.96
CA VAL A 42 23.78 13.29 -18.86
C VAL A 42 24.40 11.93 -19.18
N LEU A 43 25.72 11.85 -19.36
CA LEU A 43 26.43 10.59 -19.54
C LEU A 43 26.34 9.71 -18.28
N ALA A 44 26.47 10.30 -17.09
CA ALA A 44 26.28 9.61 -15.82
C ALA A 44 24.84 9.08 -15.66
N GLN A 45 23.84 9.88 -16.03
CA GLN A 45 22.43 9.48 -15.97
C GLN A 45 22.10 8.34 -16.93
N LEU A 46 22.59 8.38 -18.18
CA LEU A 46 22.43 7.30 -19.16
C LEU A 46 23.12 6.01 -18.69
N SER A 47 24.32 6.13 -18.10
CA SER A 47 25.04 4.99 -17.51
C SER A 47 24.28 4.36 -16.33
N LYS A 48 23.67 5.20 -15.48
CA LYS A 48 22.81 4.75 -14.37
C LYS A 48 21.57 4.01 -14.90
N VAL A 49 20.89 4.55 -15.91
CA VAL A 49 19.75 3.90 -16.57
C VAL A 49 20.16 2.55 -17.18
N LYS A 50 21.32 2.49 -17.86
CA LYS A 50 21.86 1.25 -18.41
C LYS A 50 22.11 0.19 -17.33
N THR A 51 22.68 0.59 -16.20
CA THR A 51 22.93 -0.31 -15.06
C THR A 51 21.62 -0.81 -14.45
N GLN A 52 20.63 0.07 -14.29
CA GLN A 52 19.29 -0.30 -13.80
C GLN A 52 18.57 -1.26 -14.76
N LEU A 53 18.73 -1.06 -16.07
CA LEU A 53 18.20 -1.95 -17.10
C LEU A 53 18.88 -3.31 -17.11
N ALA A 54 20.19 -3.40 -16.81
CA ALA A 54 20.90 -4.68 -16.76
C ALA A 54 20.42 -5.62 -15.64
N VAL A 55 19.83 -5.06 -14.57
CA VAL A 55 19.22 -5.82 -13.47
C VAL A 55 17.87 -6.44 -13.88
N LEU A 56 17.16 -5.81 -14.82
CA LEU A 56 15.94 -6.35 -15.43
C LEU A 56 16.36 -7.32 -16.54
N ASP A 57 15.78 -8.52 -16.56
CA ASP A 57 16.19 -9.62 -17.45
C ASP A 57 16.68 -9.14 -18.82
N SER A 58 17.95 -9.44 -19.12
CA SER A 58 18.67 -9.05 -20.34
C SER A 58 17.88 -9.34 -21.62
N LYS A 59 17.00 -10.35 -21.62
CA LYS A 59 16.14 -10.71 -22.76
C LYS A 59 15.05 -9.68 -23.03
N PHE A 60 14.46 -9.08 -21.99
CA PHE A 60 13.38 -8.09 -22.13
C PHE A 60 13.93 -6.76 -22.67
N VAL A 61 15.05 -6.30 -22.10
CA VAL A 61 15.71 -5.05 -22.52
C VAL A 61 16.27 -5.16 -23.94
N LYS A 62 16.87 -6.29 -24.29
CA LYS A 62 17.41 -6.54 -25.64
C LYS A 62 16.32 -6.58 -26.72
N LYS A 63 15.10 -7.03 -26.37
CA LYS A 63 13.97 -7.06 -27.29
C LYS A 63 13.40 -5.67 -27.59
N MET A 64 13.60 -4.69 -26.72
CA MET A 64 13.13 -3.31 -26.91
C MET A 64 14.14 -2.39 -27.62
N GLY A 65 15.37 -2.84 -27.87
CA GLY A 65 16.41 -2.04 -28.57
C GLY A 65 16.89 -0.79 -27.80
N ILE A 66 16.47 -0.62 -26.55
CA ILE A 66 16.79 0.55 -25.72
C ILE A 66 18.28 0.56 -25.36
N SER A 67 18.88 -0.61 -25.07
CA SER A 67 20.31 -0.73 -24.76
C SER A 67 21.18 -0.25 -25.93
N ASP A 68 20.87 -0.68 -27.15
CA ASP A 68 21.63 -0.30 -28.35
C ASP A 68 21.54 1.21 -28.62
N THR A 69 20.39 1.81 -28.29
CA THR A 69 20.17 3.26 -28.40
C THR A 69 21.00 4.04 -27.39
N ILE A 70 21.05 3.59 -26.13
CA ILE A 70 21.88 4.21 -25.08
C ILE A 70 23.37 4.06 -25.41
N ASP A 71 23.79 2.88 -25.89
CA ASP A 71 25.18 2.61 -26.27
C ASP A 71 25.61 3.48 -27.45
N TYR A 72 24.73 3.64 -28.45
CA TYR A 72 24.96 4.56 -29.56
C TYR A 72 25.11 6.02 -29.08
N LEU A 73 24.21 6.50 -28.23
CA LEU A 73 24.26 7.87 -27.71
C LEU A 73 25.51 8.13 -26.86
N THR A 74 25.91 7.15 -26.05
CA THR A 74 27.10 7.20 -25.22
C THR A 74 28.36 7.20 -26.08
N ALA A 75 28.46 6.29 -27.06
CA ALA A 75 29.60 6.20 -27.96
C ALA A 75 29.76 7.43 -28.87
N LYS A 76 28.64 8.09 -29.21
CA LYS A 76 28.65 9.32 -30.02
C LYS A 76 29.22 10.52 -29.27
N GLY A 77 29.17 10.53 -27.94
CA GLY A 77 29.75 11.56 -27.06
C GLY A 77 29.23 13.00 -27.23
N SER A 78 28.34 13.24 -28.20
CA SER A 78 27.79 14.54 -28.53
C SER A 78 26.40 14.42 -29.17
N VAL A 79 25.53 15.37 -28.85
CA VAL A 79 24.18 15.49 -29.41
C VAL A 79 24.00 16.95 -29.81
N GLY A 80 23.32 17.22 -30.93
CA GLY A 80 23.04 18.60 -31.32
C GLY A 80 22.21 19.30 -30.24
N GLU A 81 22.52 20.55 -29.93
CA GLU A 81 21.94 21.32 -28.82
C GLU A 81 20.40 21.25 -28.78
N ARG A 82 19.75 21.37 -29.95
CA ARG A 82 18.29 21.28 -30.09
C ARG A 82 17.67 19.94 -29.67
N ARG A 83 18.47 18.88 -29.52
CA ARG A 83 18.03 17.53 -29.15
C ARG A 83 18.40 17.15 -27.72
N LEU A 84 19.18 17.97 -27.01
CA LEU A 84 19.61 17.68 -25.64
C LEU A 84 18.43 17.59 -24.66
N PRO A 85 17.45 18.52 -24.64
CA PRO A 85 16.31 18.43 -23.71
C PRO A 85 15.43 17.19 -23.93
N MET A 86 15.40 16.68 -25.17
CA MET A 86 14.65 15.48 -25.51
C MET A 86 15.29 14.21 -24.95
N VAL A 87 16.64 14.15 -24.96
CA VAL A 87 17.39 13.04 -24.37
C VAL A 87 17.27 13.06 -22.85
N GLU A 88 17.35 14.24 -22.23
CA GLU A 88 17.19 14.43 -20.78
C GLU A 88 15.78 14.08 -20.29
N GLY A 89 14.75 14.51 -21.02
CA GLY A 89 13.36 14.16 -20.74
C GLY A 89 13.13 12.65 -20.82
N ALA A 90 13.58 12.01 -21.92
CA ALA A 90 13.45 10.56 -22.09
C ALA A 90 14.23 9.77 -21.01
N ALA A 91 15.45 10.19 -20.66
CA ALA A 91 16.23 9.54 -19.60
C ALA A 91 15.54 9.64 -18.24
N SER A 92 14.91 10.79 -17.95
CA SER A 92 14.17 11.02 -16.70
C SER A 92 12.88 10.19 -16.63
N GLU A 93 12.10 10.14 -17.71
CA GLU A 93 10.88 9.32 -17.80
C GLU A 93 11.20 7.83 -17.66
N ILE A 94 12.24 7.34 -18.35
CA ILE A 94 12.68 5.94 -18.25
C ILE A 94 13.12 5.63 -16.82
N SER A 95 13.89 6.52 -16.18
CA SER A 95 14.32 6.32 -14.79
C SER A 95 13.13 6.25 -13.83
N GLY A 96 12.14 7.15 -13.96
CA GLY A 96 10.92 7.12 -13.15
C GLY A 96 10.08 5.85 -13.36
N ALA A 97 9.96 5.38 -14.61
CA ALA A 97 9.27 4.14 -14.94
C ALA A 97 10.00 2.90 -14.35
N LEU A 98 11.33 2.89 -14.38
CA LEU A 98 12.15 1.82 -13.81
C LEU A 98 11.99 1.72 -12.28
N VAL A 99 11.97 2.85 -11.56
CA VAL A 99 11.71 2.87 -10.12
C VAL A 99 10.34 2.26 -9.80
N SER A 100 9.32 2.64 -10.57
CA SER A 100 7.96 2.11 -10.43
C SER A 100 7.89 0.60 -10.71
N LEU A 101 8.58 0.13 -11.75
CA LEU A 101 8.67 -1.29 -12.11
C LEU A 101 9.43 -2.10 -11.04
N GLN A 102 10.54 -1.58 -10.51
CA GLN A 102 11.28 -2.21 -9.41
C GLN A 102 10.41 -2.35 -8.16
N LYS A 103 9.61 -1.33 -7.83
CA LYS A 103 8.63 -1.41 -6.73
C LYS A 103 7.59 -2.49 -6.99
N GLY A 104 7.07 -2.59 -8.22
CA GLY A 104 6.15 -3.66 -8.63
C GLY A 104 6.76 -5.07 -8.55
N LEU A 105 8.00 -5.25 -9.02
CA LEU A 105 8.71 -6.53 -8.95
C LEU A 105 9.06 -6.95 -7.52
N LYS A 106 9.41 -6.00 -6.64
CA LYS A 106 9.59 -6.29 -5.21
C LYS A 106 8.30 -6.80 -4.57
N ARG A 107 7.16 -6.20 -4.91
CA ARG A 107 5.83 -6.67 -4.45
C ARG A 107 5.51 -8.06 -5.01
N LEU A 108 5.80 -8.32 -6.28
CA LEU A 108 5.60 -9.63 -6.91
C LEU A 108 6.52 -10.72 -6.31
N ASN A 109 7.78 -10.39 -6.01
CA ASN A 109 8.70 -11.31 -5.32
C ASN A 109 8.27 -11.59 -3.89
N GLY A 110 7.75 -10.56 -3.17
CA GLY A 110 7.14 -10.74 -1.87
C GLY A 110 5.95 -11.70 -1.93
N ALA A 111 5.07 -11.55 -2.93
CA ALA A 111 3.97 -12.47 -3.16
C ALA A 111 4.45 -13.90 -3.48
N ALA A 112 5.45 -14.06 -4.35
CA ALA A 112 6.01 -15.37 -4.68
C ALA A 112 6.71 -16.07 -3.49
N LEU A 113 7.30 -15.31 -2.56
CA LEU A 113 7.87 -15.81 -1.31
C LEU A 113 6.80 -16.34 -0.35
N LEU A 114 5.66 -15.65 -0.26
CA LEU A 114 4.53 -16.06 0.57
C LEU A 114 3.83 -17.33 0.04
N GLU A 115 3.92 -17.58 -1.27
CA GLU A 115 3.40 -18.77 -1.95
C GLU A 115 4.31 -20.02 -1.84
N GLY A 116 5.38 -19.97 -1.03
CA GLY A 116 6.25 -21.12 -0.81
C GLY A 116 7.15 -21.50 -1.99
N HIS A 117 7.30 -20.62 -2.99
CA HIS A 117 8.23 -20.81 -4.11
C HIS A 117 9.70 -20.51 -3.75
N SER A 118 10.18 -20.97 -2.59
CA SER A 118 11.60 -20.97 -2.25
C SER A 118 12.26 -22.27 -2.73
N LYS A 119 12.64 -22.35 -4.01
CA LYS A 119 13.63 -23.35 -4.40
C LYS A 119 14.99 -22.91 -3.83
N ASN A 120 15.56 -23.77 -2.99
CA ASN A 120 16.91 -23.77 -2.39
C ASN A 120 17.01 -23.35 -0.91
N PHE A 121 16.35 -24.11 -0.02
CA PHE A 121 16.97 -24.43 1.27
C PHE A 121 16.83 -25.94 1.52
N ALA A 122 17.97 -26.59 1.78
CA ALA A 122 18.06 -28.02 1.98
C ALA A 122 17.29 -28.43 3.24
N HIS A 123 16.40 -29.41 3.09
CA HIS A 123 15.66 -30.02 4.19
C HIS A 123 16.64 -30.79 5.08
N VAL A 124 16.88 -30.33 6.31
CA VAL A 124 17.58 -31.12 7.34
C VAL A 124 16.54 -32.04 8.01
N PRO A 125 16.70 -33.37 7.97
CA PRO A 125 15.76 -34.28 8.64
C PRO A 125 15.88 -34.16 10.17
N ARG A 126 14.74 -33.95 10.83
CA ARG A 126 14.62 -33.92 12.29
C ARG A 126 14.68 -35.34 12.82
N ALA A 127 15.63 -35.61 13.72
CA ALA A 127 15.81 -36.92 14.37
C ALA A 127 14.54 -37.37 15.10
N ALA A 128 14.12 -38.61 14.80
CA ALA A 128 12.96 -39.25 15.41
C ALA A 128 13.17 -39.52 16.90
N LYS A 129 12.27 -39.01 17.74
CA LYS A 129 12.16 -39.43 19.14
C LYS A 129 11.52 -40.82 19.18
N LYS A 130 12.25 -41.76 19.77
CA LYS A 130 11.86 -43.14 20.04
C LYS A 130 10.95 -43.14 21.27
N THR A 131 9.66 -43.44 21.10
CA THR A 131 8.71 -43.65 22.21
C THR A 131 8.48 -45.15 22.34
N THR A 132 8.88 -45.70 23.48
CA THR A 132 8.69 -47.09 23.88
C THR A 132 7.25 -47.28 24.36
N THR A 133 6.54 -48.26 23.79
CA THR A 133 5.22 -48.71 24.26
C THR A 133 5.40 -50.06 24.93
N GLU A 134 4.95 -50.17 26.18
CA GLU A 134 4.84 -51.41 26.94
C GLU A 134 3.37 -51.84 26.99
N THR A 135 3.17 -53.14 26.83
CA THR A 135 1.92 -53.85 26.54
C THR A 135 1.21 -54.26 27.84
N THR A 136 -0.12 -54.28 27.88
CA THR A 136 -0.87 -55.37 28.55
C THR A 136 -2.28 -55.56 27.99
N ASP A 137 -2.59 -56.82 27.73
CA ASP A 137 -3.85 -57.43 27.29
C ASP A 137 -5.06 -57.21 28.21
N THR A 138 -6.30 -57.26 27.68
CA THR A 138 -7.20 -58.44 27.84
C THR A 138 -8.60 -58.31 27.19
N LEU A 139 -8.97 -59.37 26.47
CA LEU A 139 -10.27 -60.06 26.30
C LEU A 139 -11.57 -59.39 25.79
N LYS A 140 -12.01 -59.91 24.61
CA LYS A 140 -13.30 -60.56 24.25
C LYS A 140 -14.64 -59.98 24.76
N LYS A 141 -15.58 -59.73 23.83
CA LYS A 141 -16.79 -60.57 23.60
C LYS A 141 -17.61 -60.13 22.36
N ASP A 142 -18.13 -61.14 21.64
CA ASP A 142 -19.03 -61.09 20.48
C ASP A 142 -20.49 -60.70 20.80
N ILE A 143 -21.25 -60.29 19.76
CA ILE A 143 -22.70 -60.51 19.41
C ILE A 143 -22.95 -59.59 18.17
N VAL A 144 -23.16 -60.01 16.91
CA VAL A 144 -24.20 -60.82 16.22
C VAL A 144 -25.54 -60.09 15.94
N ALA A 145 -25.97 -60.21 14.67
CA ALA A 145 -27.26 -59.93 13.99
C ALA A 145 -27.46 -58.51 13.41
N ASP A 146 -27.54 -58.28 12.09
CA ASP A 146 -28.36 -58.82 10.97
C ASP A 146 -29.59 -57.94 10.67
N SER A 147 -29.82 -57.63 9.37
CA SER A 147 -31.08 -57.23 8.68
C SER A 147 -30.87 -56.27 7.48
N THR A 148 -30.51 -56.84 6.33
CA THR A 148 -31.31 -56.93 5.08
C THR A 148 -32.19 -55.76 4.56
N SER A 149 -31.78 -55.30 3.36
CA SER A 149 -32.51 -55.00 2.09
C SER A 149 -33.72 -54.03 1.98
N GLY A 150 -33.73 -53.29 0.87
CA GLY A 150 -34.89 -52.58 0.35
C GLY A 150 -34.56 -51.64 -0.83
N VAL A 151 -34.46 -52.20 -2.04
CA VAL A 151 -34.46 -51.50 -3.36
C VAL A 151 -35.92 -51.36 -3.84
N PRO A 152 -36.30 -50.26 -4.50
CA PRO A 152 -36.73 -50.33 -5.91
C PRO A 152 -36.24 -49.11 -6.72
N GLU A 153 -35.55 -49.27 -7.83
CA GLU A 153 -36.03 -49.56 -9.20
C GLU A 153 -36.76 -48.40 -9.91
N LEU A 154 -36.20 -48.10 -11.09
CA LEU A 154 -36.35 -47.01 -12.05
C LEU A 154 -37.74 -46.80 -12.69
N SER A 155 -38.00 -45.55 -13.06
CA SER A 155 -38.85 -45.11 -14.19
C SER A 155 -38.34 -43.73 -14.64
N SER A 156 -37.59 -43.62 -15.74
CA SER A 156 -38.05 -43.47 -17.14
C SER A 156 -38.47 -42.03 -17.53
N VAL A 157 -37.49 -41.33 -18.12
CA VAL A 157 -37.55 -40.50 -19.34
C VAL A 157 -38.54 -39.32 -19.42
N ALA A 158 -37.98 -38.10 -19.43
CA ALA A 158 -38.37 -37.06 -20.38
C ALA A 158 -37.13 -36.21 -20.74
N VAL A 159 -36.58 -36.46 -21.93
CA VAL A 159 -35.49 -35.69 -22.55
C VAL A 159 -36.12 -34.49 -23.28
N PRO A 160 -35.75 -33.23 -22.98
CA PRO A 160 -36.17 -32.09 -23.78
C PRO A 160 -35.35 -31.97 -25.06
N PRO A 161 -35.90 -31.35 -26.13
CA PRO A 161 -35.34 -31.41 -27.46
C PRO A 161 -34.06 -30.57 -27.59
N PHE A 162 -33.03 -31.18 -28.16
CA PHE A 162 -31.81 -30.49 -28.58
C PHE A 162 -32.11 -29.54 -29.75
N LEU A 163 -31.80 -28.26 -29.57
CA LEU A 163 -31.49 -27.34 -30.68
C LEU A 163 -29.96 -27.29 -30.87
N PRO A 164 -29.47 -27.29 -32.13
CA PRO A 164 -28.05 -27.44 -32.41
C PRO A 164 -27.31 -26.11 -32.28
N GLY A 165 -26.22 -26.08 -31.50
CA GLY A 165 -25.31 -24.94 -31.49
C GLY A 165 -24.37 -24.89 -30.29
N LEU A 166 -23.25 -25.60 -30.40
CA LEU A 166 -22.02 -25.42 -29.60
C LEU A 166 -22.17 -25.53 -28.06
N SER A 167 -22.56 -26.70 -27.55
CA SER A 167 -22.29 -27.07 -26.16
C SER A 167 -20.88 -27.67 -26.04
N LEU A 168 -19.96 -26.97 -25.38
CA LEU A 168 -18.69 -27.57 -24.95
C LEU A 168 -18.98 -28.68 -23.93
N PRO A 169 -18.36 -29.86 -24.05
CA PRO A 169 -18.54 -30.94 -23.08
C PRO A 169 -18.16 -30.51 -21.65
N THR A 170 -18.95 -30.91 -20.65
CA THR A 170 -18.78 -30.50 -19.24
C THR A 170 -17.41 -30.91 -18.68
N ASP A 171 -16.87 -32.03 -19.15
CA ASP A 171 -15.51 -32.53 -18.91
C ASP A 171 -14.43 -31.59 -19.48
N VAL A 172 -14.67 -30.93 -20.63
CA VAL A 172 -13.75 -29.93 -21.18
C VAL A 172 -13.74 -28.66 -20.32
N LEU A 173 -14.90 -28.22 -19.81
CA LEU A 173 -14.98 -27.10 -18.86
C LEU A 173 -14.31 -27.45 -17.53
N ARG A 174 -14.55 -28.66 -17.01
CA ARG A 174 -14.05 -29.10 -15.70
C ARG A 174 -12.57 -29.46 -15.68
N ASP A 175 -12.07 -30.09 -16.74
CA ASP A 175 -10.72 -30.67 -16.75
C ASP A 175 -9.71 -29.80 -17.53
N ILE A 176 -10.17 -28.82 -18.34
CA ILE A 176 -9.27 -27.89 -19.07
C ILE A 176 -9.36 -26.46 -18.55
N PHE A 177 -10.57 -25.92 -18.30
CA PHE A 177 -10.72 -24.51 -17.88
C PHE A 177 -10.63 -24.31 -16.36
N LEU A 178 -11.16 -25.22 -15.56
CA LEU A 178 -11.16 -25.14 -14.10
C LEU A 178 -9.76 -25.28 -13.45
N PRO A 179 -8.82 -26.11 -13.96
CA PRO A 179 -7.45 -26.13 -13.45
C PRO A 179 -6.64 -24.85 -13.74
N TRP A 180 -7.13 -24.02 -14.68
CA TRP A 180 -6.55 -22.71 -15.00
C TRP A 180 -7.17 -21.57 -14.17
N LEU A 181 -8.20 -21.88 -13.37
CA LEU A 181 -8.79 -21.03 -12.36
C LEU A 181 -8.23 -21.45 -10.99
N THR A 182 -6.94 -21.25 -10.75
CA THR A 182 -6.39 -21.36 -9.41
C THR A 182 -6.81 -20.13 -8.58
N PRO A 183 -6.78 -20.21 -7.24
CA PRO A 183 -7.30 -19.16 -6.36
C PRO A 183 -6.71 -17.75 -6.57
N ASN A 184 -5.57 -17.59 -7.26
CA ASN A 184 -4.82 -16.34 -7.28
C ASN A 184 -4.56 -15.72 -8.67
N ASP A 185 -5.15 -16.24 -9.75
CA ASP A 185 -5.04 -15.61 -11.08
C ASP A 185 -6.29 -14.83 -11.46
N SER A 186 -6.17 -13.52 -11.71
CA SER A 186 -7.20 -12.75 -12.39
C SER A 186 -7.24 -13.15 -13.87
N THR A 187 -7.97 -14.21 -14.21
CA THR A 187 -8.13 -14.65 -15.59
C THR A 187 -9.21 -13.82 -16.28
N ALA A 188 -8.80 -12.95 -17.21
CA ALA A 188 -9.74 -12.33 -18.14
C ALA A 188 -10.07 -13.32 -19.26
N LEU A 189 -11.24 -13.96 -19.20
CA LEU A 189 -11.74 -14.79 -20.31
C LEU A 189 -12.07 -13.90 -21.52
N CYS A 190 -11.17 -13.86 -22.51
CA CYS A 190 -11.40 -13.17 -23.76
C CYS A 190 -12.38 -13.97 -24.64
N ARG A 191 -13.52 -13.38 -25.00
CA ARG A 191 -14.45 -13.96 -25.97
C ARG A 191 -13.80 -14.05 -27.36
N THR A 192 -13.70 -15.26 -27.91
CA THR A 192 -13.38 -15.48 -29.33
C THR A 192 -14.63 -15.41 -30.23
N SER A 193 -15.83 -15.64 -29.66
CA SER A 193 -17.15 -15.65 -30.33
C SER A 193 -18.27 -15.26 -29.34
N ASP A 194 -19.30 -14.56 -29.81
CA ASP A 194 -20.44 -14.13 -28.96
C ASP A 194 -21.31 -15.30 -28.49
N ALA A 195 -21.49 -16.33 -29.33
CA ALA A 195 -22.28 -17.51 -28.99
C ALA A 195 -21.55 -18.36 -27.93
N VAL A 196 -20.25 -18.64 -28.16
CA VAL A 196 -19.43 -19.43 -27.22
C VAL A 196 -19.21 -18.65 -25.92
N GLY A 197 -18.95 -17.34 -26.02
CA GLY A 197 -18.75 -16.49 -24.85
C GLY A 197 -19.99 -16.37 -23.97
N SER A 198 -21.19 -16.34 -24.54
CA SER A 198 -22.43 -16.28 -23.77
C SER A 198 -22.79 -17.63 -23.14
N ALA A 199 -22.51 -18.73 -23.83
CA ALA A 199 -22.69 -20.08 -23.28
C ALA A 199 -21.72 -20.36 -22.12
N VAL A 200 -20.44 -19.98 -22.27
CA VAL A 200 -19.44 -20.10 -21.20
C VAL A 200 -19.78 -19.18 -20.03
N GLU A 201 -20.22 -17.94 -20.26
CA GLU A 201 -20.67 -17.03 -19.19
C GLU A 201 -21.84 -17.61 -18.40
N ALA A 202 -22.88 -18.11 -19.07
CA ALA A 202 -24.03 -18.70 -18.41
C ALA A 202 -23.66 -19.95 -17.58
N ALA A 203 -22.78 -20.80 -18.10
CA ALA A 203 -22.28 -21.97 -17.38
C ALA A 203 -21.42 -21.59 -16.17
N LEU A 204 -20.48 -20.64 -16.34
CA LEU A 204 -19.56 -20.21 -15.29
C LEU A 204 -20.29 -19.47 -14.15
N VAL A 205 -21.26 -18.63 -14.49
CA VAL A 205 -22.13 -17.94 -13.53
C VAL A 205 -22.91 -18.96 -12.69
N ALA A 206 -23.50 -19.98 -13.32
CA ALA A 206 -24.23 -21.02 -12.61
C ALA A 206 -23.31 -21.85 -11.69
N ASP A 207 -22.09 -22.15 -12.11
CA ASP A 207 -21.10 -22.87 -11.30
C ASP A 207 -20.60 -22.02 -10.12
N ILE A 208 -20.30 -20.73 -10.34
CA ILE A 208 -19.92 -19.79 -9.27
C ILE A 208 -21.05 -19.66 -8.25
N ASP A 209 -22.30 -19.50 -8.69
CA ASP A 209 -23.47 -19.45 -7.81
C ASP A 209 -23.71 -20.77 -7.06
N SER A 210 -23.36 -21.90 -7.68
CA SER A 210 -23.42 -23.22 -7.04
C SER A 210 -22.38 -23.34 -5.93
N ILE A 211 -21.13 -22.91 -6.18
CA ILE A 211 -20.05 -22.89 -5.18
C ILE A 211 -20.40 -21.95 -4.03
N ILE A 212 -20.87 -20.73 -4.32
CA ILE A 212 -21.26 -19.74 -3.31
C ILE A 212 -22.37 -20.28 -2.39
N ARG A 213 -23.34 -21.01 -2.95
CA ARG A 213 -24.43 -21.63 -2.17
C ARG A 213 -23.96 -22.85 -1.40
N ARG A 214 -23.20 -23.75 -2.04
CA ARG A 214 -22.69 -24.98 -1.42
C ARG A 214 -21.78 -24.68 -0.22
N ASP A 215 -20.96 -23.64 -0.34
CA ASP A 215 -19.94 -23.30 0.66
C ASP A 215 -20.43 -22.22 1.65
N GLY A 216 -21.71 -21.82 1.56
CA GLY A 216 -22.36 -20.94 2.55
C GLY A 216 -21.90 -19.47 2.52
N VAL A 217 -21.13 -19.06 1.51
CA VAL A 217 -20.57 -17.69 1.37
C VAL A 217 -21.52 -16.72 0.66
N THR A 218 -22.82 -17.04 0.63
CA THR A 218 -23.85 -16.21 0.02
C THR A 218 -23.96 -14.87 0.77
N GLY A 219 -23.71 -13.76 0.07
CA GLY A 219 -23.70 -12.41 0.65
C GLY A 219 -22.33 -11.92 1.14
N VAL A 220 -21.33 -12.80 1.21
CA VAL A 220 -19.93 -12.45 1.49
C VAL A 220 -19.15 -12.21 0.20
N ILE A 221 -19.41 -13.04 -0.82
CA ILE A 221 -18.83 -12.91 -2.16
C ILE A 221 -19.93 -12.47 -3.12
N GLY A 222 -19.68 -11.41 -3.88
CA GLY A 222 -20.54 -10.93 -4.95
C GLY A 222 -19.74 -10.70 -6.23
N TYR A 223 -20.39 -10.84 -7.37
CA TYR A 223 -19.85 -10.42 -8.66
C TYR A 223 -20.90 -9.57 -9.37
N SER A 224 -20.45 -8.67 -10.24
CA SER A 224 -21.33 -7.83 -11.06
C SER A 224 -20.76 -7.75 -12.47
N PRO A 225 -21.61 -7.77 -13.52
CA PRO A 225 -21.14 -7.53 -14.88
C PRO A 225 -20.54 -6.11 -14.95
N LEU A 226 -19.26 -5.96 -15.28
CA LEU A 226 -18.73 -4.63 -15.57
C LEU A 226 -19.41 -4.08 -16.83
N CYS A 227 -19.82 -2.81 -16.75
CA CYS A 227 -20.62 -2.07 -17.71
C CYS A 227 -20.41 -2.46 -19.19
N GLN A 228 -21.53 -2.54 -19.92
CA GLN A 228 -21.50 -2.50 -21.39
C GLN A 228 -21.02 -1.13 -21.84
N SER A 229 -19.77 -1.03 -22.31
CA SER A 229 -19.31 0.17 -23.00
C SER A 229 -20.09 0.32 -24.30
N THR A 230 -20.92 1.37 -24.40
CA THR A 230 -21.71 1.71 -25.59
C THR A 230 -20.95 2.59 -26.58
N SER A 231 -19.62 2.73 -26.44
CA SER A 231 -18.80 3.54 -27.34
C SER A 231 -18.84 3.03 -28.79
N VAL A 232 -19.40 3.83 -29.69
CA VAL A 232 -19.78 3.50 -31.08
C VAL A 232 -18.59 3.53 -32.07
N ARG A 233 -17.33 3.51 -31.63
CA ARG A 233 -16.20 3.58 -32.58
C ARG A 233 -15.19 2.46 -32.41
N ARG A 234 -15.19 1.61 -33.46
CA ARG A 234 -14.26 0.52 -33.84
C ARG A 234 -14.60 -0.86 -33.31
N LEU A 235 -15.12 -1.66 -34.25
CA LEU A 235 -14.92 -3.08 -34.61
C LEU A 235 -13.81 -3.91 -33.89
N VAL A 236 -13.62 -3.74 -32.59
CA VAL A 236 -12.84 -4.64 -31.75
C VAL A 236 -13.68 -4.96 -30.51
N ARG A 237 -14.34 -6.12 -30.59
CA ARG A 237 -14.79 -7.02 -29.50
C ARG A 237 -15.41 -6.35 -28.26
N ARG A 238 -16.73 -6.53 -28.13
CA ARG A 238 -17.49 -6.42 -26.87
C ARG A 238 -16.90 -7.38 -25.84
N MET A 239 -15.94 -6.92 -25.03
CA MET A 239 -15.45 -7.67 -23.87
C MET A 239 -16.35 -7.36 -22.68
N ARG A 240 -17.00 -8.39 -22.13
CA ARG A 240 -17.57 -8.33 -20.77
C ARG A 240 -16.53 -8.93 -19.84
N LEU A 241 -15.97 -8.11 -18.96
CA LEU A 241 -15.09 -8.58 -17.89
C LEU A 241 -15.98 -8.97 -16.69
N ILE A 242 -15.92 -10.22 -16.24
CA ILE A 242 -16.35 -10.57 -14.89
C ILE A 242 -15.15 -10.30 -14.00
N ARG A 243 -15.22 -9.26 -13.17
CA ARG A 243 -14.20 -9.01 -12.16
C ARG A 243 -14.65 -9.74 -10.91
N LEU A 244 -14.04 -10.89 -10.62
CA LEU A 244 -14.13 -11.45 -9.28
C LEU A 244 -13.51 -10.44 -8.33
N HIS A 245 -14.32 -9.92 -7.39
CA HIS A 245 -13.80 -9.22 -6.23
C HIS A 245 -13.23 -10.27 -5.29
N TYR A 246 -12.00 -10.73 -5.54
CA TYR A 246 -11.20 -11.31 -4.48
C TYR A 246 -10.93 -10.18 -3.49
N LEU A 247 -11.69 -10.17 -2.39
CA LEU A 247 -11.21 -9.54 -1.17
C LEU A 247 -9.94 -10.31 -0.86
N MET A 248 -8.77 -9.68 -1.07
CA MET A 248 -7.54 -10.18 -0.49
C MET A 248 -7.87 -10.53 0.95
N GLN A 249 -7.60 -11.79 1.31
CA GLN A 249 -7.88 -12.33 2.64
C GLN A 249 -7.43 -11.27 3.63
N LEU A 250 -8.40 -10.60 4.26
CA LEU A 250 -8.07 -9.56 5.22
C LEU A 250 -7.16 -10.24 6.24
N PRO A 251 -6.10 -9.58 6.71
CA PRO A 251 -5.18 -10.17 7.69
C PRO A 251 -5.89 -10.62 8.99
N ILE A 252 -7.18 -10.30 9.13
CA ILE A 252 -8.06 -10.75 10.19
C ILE A 252 -9.27 -11.46 9.55
N GLU A 253 -9.33 -12.78 9.69
CA GLU A 253 -10.55 -13.55 9.45
C GLU A 253 -11.54 -13.31 10.58
N LEU A 254 -12.74 -12.82 10.22
CA LEU A 254 -13.82 -12.63 11.17
C LEU A 254 -14.51 -13.96 11.47
N THR A 255 -14.56 -14.34 12.74
CA THR A 255 -15.20 -15.56 13.23
C THR A 255 -16.56 -15.24 13.87
N GLY A 256 -17.36 -16.29 14.12
CA GLY A 256 -18.61 -16.13 14.89
C GLY A 256 -18.38 -15.54 16.28
N ASP A 257 -17.23 -15.83 16.90
CA ASP A 257 -16.85 -15.28 18.21
C ASP A 257 -16.69 -13.76 18.16
N ASP A 258 -16.12 -13.21 17.09
CA ASP A 258 -15.98 -11.76 16.93
C ASP A 258 -17.35 -11.06 16.92
N LEU A 259 -18.31 -11.68 16.24
CA LEU A 259 -19.68 -11.18 16.15
C LEU A 259 -20.41 -11.25 17.48
N GLN A 260 -20.07 -12.20 18.35
CA GLN A 260 -20.65 -12.26 19.71
C GLN A 260 -20.16 -11.10 20.59
N HIS A 261 -18.94 -10.60 20.38
CA HIS A 261 -18.36 -9.54 21.20
C HIS A 261 -18.83 -8.13 20.82
N VAL A 262 -19.30 -7.92 19.58
CA VAL A 262 -19.73 -6.59 19.14
C VAL A 262 -21.08 -6.14 19.69
N GLY A 263 -21.87 -7.06 20.24
CA GLY A 263 -23.21 -6.83 20.74
C GLY A 263 -24.28 -7.03 19.66
N SER A 264 -25.45 -6.44 19.86
CA SER A 264 -26.57 -6.60 18.92
C SER A 264 -26.35 -5.81 17.62
N LYS A 265 -27.03 -6.24 16.54
CA LYS A 265 -27.03 -5.51 15.26
C LYS A 265 -27.41 -4.03 15.44
N ALA A 266 -28.36 -3.72 16.33
CA ALA A 266 -28.77 -2.35 16.63
C ALA A 266 -27.65 -1.51 17.27
N VAL A 267 -26.82 -2.12 18.14
CA VAL A 267 -25.64 -1.46 18.72
C VAL A 267 -24.60 -1.16 17.64
N ILE A 268 -24.37 -2.10 16.72
CA ILE A 268 -23.47 -1.88 15.60
C ILE A 268 -24.00 -0.79 14.67
N ASP A 269 -25.24 -0.87 14.22
CA ASP A 269 -25.81 0.06 13.24
C ASP A 269 -25.91 1.50 13.76
N SER A 270 -25.99 1.68 15.07
CA SER A 270 -25.98 3.01 15.70
C SER A 270 -24.58 3.62 15.86
N ARG A 271 -23.51 2.90 15.49
CA ARG A 271 -22.15 3.42 15.51
C ARG A 271 -21.75 4.03 14.16
N PRO A 272 -20.88 5.05 14.18
CA PRO A 272 -20.19 5.53 12.98
C PRO A 272 -19.44 4.41 12.24
N PRO A 273 -19.29 4.48 10.91
CA PRO A 273 -18.57 3.50 10.10
C PRO A 273 -17.20 3.06 10.65
N SER A 274 -16.34 3.98 11.07
CA SER A 274 -15.00 3.63 11.61
C SER A 274 -15.08 2.82 12.91
N MET A 275 -16.04 3.15 13.78
CA MET A 275 -16.29 2.41 15.02
C MET A 275 -16.93 1.04 14.78
N ARG A 276 -17.80 0.91 13.77
CA ARG A 276 -18.36 -0.39 13.37
C ARG A 276 -17.25 -1.35 12.94
N GLN A 277 -16.35 -0.88 12.08
CA GLN A 277 -15.20 -1.66 11.63
C GLN A 277 -14.31 -2.06 12.81
N TYR A 278 -13.98 -1.09 13.68
CA TYR A 278 -13.13 -1.35 14.83
C TYR A 278 -13.73 -2.32 15.85
N ALA A 279 -15.04 -2.21 16.11
CA ALA A 279 -15.75 -3.08 17.05
C ALA A 279 -15.51 -4.56 16.76
N LEU A 280 -15.52 -4.94 15.48
CA LEU A 280 -15.36 -6.33 15.02
C LEU A 280 -14.08 -7.00 15.53
N TYR A 281 -12.97 -6.27 15.64
CA TYR A 281 -11.69 -6.85 16.06
C TYR A 281 -11.12 -6.28 17.36
N SER A 282 -11.76 -5.25 17.94
CA SER A 282 -11.27 -4.58 19.16
C SER A 282 -11.00 -5.52 20.34
N HIS A 283 -11.78 -6.59 20.48
CA HIS A 283 -11.62 -7.58 21.54
C HIS A 283 -10.35 -8.43 21.40
N ARG A 284 -9.83 -8.60 20.17
CA ARG A 284 -8.57 -9.30 19.90
C ARG A 284 -7.34 -8.49 20.29
N LEU A 285 -7.48 -7.16 20.38
CA LEU A 285 -6.39 -6.23 20.74
C LEU A 285 -6.14 -6.15 22.26
N GLY A 286 -6.82 -6.98 23.06
CA GLY A 286 -6.64 -7.08 24.50
C GLY A 286 -7.73 -6.37 25.31
N ARG A 287 -8.10 -6.99 26.44
CA ARG A 287 -9.26 -6.57 27.26
C ARG A 287 -9.13 -5.19 27.91
N TYR A 288 -7.93 -4.72 28.20
CA TYR A 288 -7.76 -3.61 29.15
C TYR A 288 -7.55 -2.23 28.53
N SER A 289 -7.02 -2.12 27.30
CA SER A 289 -6.64 -0.82 26.74
C SER A 289 -7.32 -0.47 25.41
N MET A 290 -7.80 -1.47 24.66
CA MET A 290 -8.25 -1.31 23.27
C MET A 290 -9.64 -1.88 22.98
N LEU A 291 -10.27 -2.53 23.95
CA LEU A 291 -11.60 -3.10 23.79
C LEU A 291 -12.66 -1.97 23.67
N LEU A 292 -13.45 -1.96 22.59
CA LEU A 292 -14.58 -1.05 22.40
C LEU A 292 -15.87 -1.73 22.87
N MET A 293 -16.49 -1.22 23.93
CA MET A 293 -17.75 -1.75 24.48
C MET A 293 -18.82 -0.66 24.51
N ARG A 294 -20.08 -1.08 24.46
CA ARG A 294 -21.21 -0.20 24.80
C ARG A 294 -21.77 -0.60 26.15
N THR A 295 -21.88 0.36 27.06
CA THR A 295 -22.46 0.18 28.40
C THR A 295 -23.99 0.15 28.34
N ALA A 296 -24.63 -0.27 29.43
CA ALA A 296 -26.09 -0.46 29.48
C ALA A 296 -26.89 0.85 29.32
N ASP A 297 -26.27 1.99 29.58
CA ASP A 297 -26.80 3.34 29.36
C ASP A 297 -26.66 3.82 27.89
N GLY A 298 -26.04 3.01 27.02
CA GLY A 298 -25.82 3.33 25.61
C GLY A 298 -24.51 4.06 25.32
N THR A 299 -23.67 4.32 26.34
CA THR A 299 -22.39 5.00 26.18
C THR A 299 -21.32 4.06 25.60
N ASP A 300 -20.49 4.53 24.66
CA ASP A 300 -19.33 3.75 24.21
C ASP A 300 -18.13 3.98 25.13
N THR A 301 -17.33 2.93 25.34
CA THR A 301 -16.10 2.96 26.13
C THR A 301 -14.97 2.27 25.37
N LEU A 302 -13.76 2.81 25.44
CA LEU A 302 -12.55 2.24 24.84
C LEU A 302 -11.51 1.95 25.93
N GLY A 303 -11.19 0.68 26.18
CA GLY A 303 -10.29 0.30 27.28
C GLY A 303 -10.81 0.78 28.65
N GLY A 304 -12.14 0.73 28.84
CA GLY A 304 -12.81 1.14 30.09
C GLY A 304 -13.00 2.65 30.28
N SER A 305 -12.47 3.50 29.41
CA SER A 305 -12.71 4.96 29.47
C SER A 305 -13.82 5.37 28.51
N VAL A 306 -14.64 6.35 28.91
CA VAL A 306 -15.75 6.87 28.10
C VAL A 306 -15.22 7.46 26.78
N LEU A 307 -15.90 7.10 25.69
CA LEU A 307 -15.67 7.59 24.34
C LEU A 307 -16.93 8.33 23.88
N THR A 308 -16.82 9.64 23.69
CA THR A 308 -17.90 10.49 23.18
C THR A 308 -17.60 10.87 21.75
N VAL A 309 -18.58 10.72 20.85
CA VAL A 309 -18.45 11.05 19.44
C VAL A 309 -19.23 12.33 19.14
N HIS A 310 -18.63 13.26 18.40
CA HIS A 310 -19.22 14.58 18.18
C HIS A 310 -20.00 14.74 16.87
N SER A 311 -19.94 13.77 15.96
CA SER A 311 -20.67 13.81 14.68
C SER A 311 -21.03 12.42 14.14
N ASP A 312 -21.86 12.38 13.11
CA ASP A 312 -22.23 11.18 12.34
C ASP A 312 -21.29 10.90 11.15
N ALA A 313 -20.17 11.63 11.07
CA ALA A 313 -19.19 11.44 10.01
C ALA A 313 -18.65 10.00 9.98
N ALA A 314 -18.15 9.56 8.82
CA ALA A 314 -17.64 8.22 8.65
C ALA A 314 -16.51 7.87 9.63
N ASP A 315 -15.68 8.87 9.95
CA ASP A 315 -14.65 8.82 10.98
C ASP A 315 -14.72 10.10 11.82
N PRO A 316 -15.59 10.12 12.84
CA PRO A 316 -15.96 11.36 13.50
C PRO A 316 -14.91 11.80 14.52
N PRO A 317 -14.79 13.11 14.79
CA PRO A 317 -14.08 13.61 15.95
C PRO A 317 -14.65 12.99 17.22
N CYS A 318 -13.78 12.69 18.18
CA CYS A 318 -14.18 12.05 19.43
C CYS A 318 -13.40 12.58 20.62
N GLN A 319 -14.05 12.54 21.78
CA GLN A 319 -13.45 12.77 23.07
C GLN A 319 -13.23 11.44 23.77
N TYR A 320 -12.04 11.26 24.31
CA TYR A 320 -11.65 10.05 25.01
C TYR A 320 -10.89 10.43 26.29
N GLY A 321 -11.53 10.18 27.44
CA GLY A 321 -11.09 10.74 28.71
C GLY A 321 -11.06 12.28 28.66
N PHE A 322 -9.87 12.86 28.84
CA PHE A 322 -9.66 14.32 28.76
C PHE A 322 -9.13 14.78 27.40
N GLY A 323 -8.89 13.87 26.45
CA GLY A 323 -8.35 14.18 25.14
C GLY A 323 -9.45 14.33 24.08
N GLU A 324 -9.33 15.35 23.24
CA GLU A 324 -10.12 15.54 22.04
C GLU A 324 -9.28 15.18 20.80
N TYR A 325 -9.84 14.33 19.95
CA TYR A 325 -9.19 13.75 18.80
C TYR A 325 -9.92 14.16 17.52
N GLY A 326 -9.17 14.57 16.50
CA GLY A 326 -9.74 14.95 15.20
C GLY A 326 -10.49 13.80 14.50
N SER A 327 -10.16 12.54 14.83
CA SER A 327 -10.94 11.38 14.40
C SER A 327 -10.77 10.16 15.31
N PHE A 328 -11.77 9.28 15.34
CA PHE A 328 -11.72 8.00 16.04
C PHE A 328 -10.60 7.08 15.54
N ARG A 329 -10.36 7.03 14.22
CA ARG A 329 -9.23 6.29 13.65
C ARG A 329 -7.89 6.86 14.13
N GLY A 330 -7.77 8.19 14.26
CA GLY A 330 -6.60 8.84 14.83
C GLY A 330 -6.33 8.40 16.26
N LEU A 331 -7.35 8.43 17.13
CA LEU A 331 -7.27 7.90 18.49
C LEU A 331 -6.79 6.44 18.53
N THR A 332 -7.39 5.60 17.70
CA THR A 332 -7.09 4.16 17.65
C THR A 332 -5.63 3.92 17.25
N ILE A 333 -5.16 4.60 16.21
CA ILE A 333 -3.78 4.45 15.72
C ILE A 333 -2.78 4.95 16.76
N MET A 334 -3.04 6.11 17.38
CA MET A 334 -2.20 6.62 18.46
C MET A 334 -2.10 5.61 19.61
N ARG A 335 -3.22 5.02 20.03
CA ARG A 335 -3.21 4.01 21.09
C ARG A 335 -2.43 2.74 20.70
N LEU A 336 -2.62 2.23 19.48
CA LEU A 336 -1.85 1.08 18.98
C LEU A 336 -0.34 1.37 18.95
N ALA A 337 0.02 2.55 18.45
CA ALA A 337 1.40 3.01 18.37
C ALA A 337 2.06 3.10 19.76
N LEU A 338 1.33 3.59 20.78
CA LEU A 338 1.85 3.72 22.14
C LEU A 338 2.00 2.38 22.89
N LEU A 339 1.19 1.37 22.56
CA LEU A 339 1.21 0.07 23.28
C LEU A 339 2.40 -0.82 22.87
N SER A 340 2.92 -0.66 21.66
CA SER A 340 3.88 -1.59 21.06
C SER A 340 5.24 -0.97 20.76
N SER A 341 5.48 0.27 21.19
CA SER A 341 6.70 1.01 20.87
C SER A 341 7.56 1.32 22.09
N ARG A 342 8.85 1.49 21.81
CA ARG A 342 9.92 1.84 22.73
C ARG A 342 10.39 3.24 22.40
N LEU A 343 10.76 3.97 23.43
CA LEU A 343 11.35 5.30 23.28
C LEU A 343 12.76 5.16 22.69
N VAL A 344 13.02 5.88 21.61
CA VAL A 344 14.33 5.95 20.94
C VAL A 344 15.12 7.14 21.46
N SER A 345 14.47 8.32 21.52
CA SER A 345 15.03 9.56 22.04
C SER A 345 13.89 10.50 22.44
N ASP A 346 14.09 11.30 23.49
CA ASP A 346 13.17 12.35 23.91
C ASP A 346 13.92 13.66 24.18
N ARG A 347 13.21 14.77 24.00
CA ARG A 347 13.74 16.09 24.33
C ARG A 347 12.65 17.03 24.80
N SER A 348 12.90 17.62 25.97
CA SER A 348 12.11 18.73 26.52
C SER A 348 12.82 20.05 26.26
N TYR A 349 12.05 21.09 25.95
CA TYR A 349 12.52 22.44 25.71
C TYR A 349 11.79 23.41 26.62
N SER A 350 12.56 24.21 27.36
CA SER A 350 12.02 25.29 28.18
C SER A 350 11.31 26.33 27.31
N PRO A 351 10.31 27.05 27.88
CA PRO A 351 9.66 28.16 27.19
C PRO A 351 10.69 29.15 26.64
N SER A 352 10.41 29.70 25.45
CA SER A 352 11.25 30.71 24.76
C SER A 352 12.64 30.23 24.31
N SER A 353 12.93 28.92 24.35
CA SER A 353 14.13 28.39 23.71
C SER A 353 13.90 28.20 22.20
N ALA A 354 14.96 28.30 21.40
CA ALA A 354 14.87 28.11 19.95
C ALA A 354 14.26 26.75 19.55
N GLY A 355 14.54 25.68 20.32
CA GLY A 355 13.93 24.37 20.09
C GLY A 355 12.44 24.35 20.43
N CYS A 356 12.01 25.08 21.47
CA CYS A 356 10.60 25.25 21.77
C CYS A 356 9.87 26.00 20.64
N ASP A 357 10.44 27.10 20.15
CA ASP A 357 9.88 27.86 19.03
C ASP A 357 9.79 27.00 17.77
N HIS A 358 10.81 26.17 17.52
CA HIS A 358 10.82 25.24 16.38
C HIS A 358 9.73 24.18 16.47
N ILE A 359 9.57 23.51 17.63
CA ILE A 359 8.49 22.52 17.82
C ILE A 359 7.12 23.20 17.73
N CYS A 360 6.95 24.40 18.30
CA CYS A 360 5.71 25.16 18.19
C CYS A 360 5.38 25.49 16.73
N ALA A 361 6.39 25.87 15.93
CA ALA A 361 6.22 26.10 14.49
C ALA A 361 5.80 24.82 13.76
N LEU A 362 6.43 23.68 14.05
CA LEU A 362 6.03 22.38 13.48
C LEU A 362 4.60 21.99 13.86
N MET A 363 4.19 22.24 15.10
CA MET A 363 2.81 21.96 15.56
C MET A 363 1.76 22.91 14.96
N ALA A 364 2.15 24.10 14.51
CA ALA A 364 1.24 25.05 13.87
C ALA A 364 1.03 24.79 12.36
N GLN A 365 1.88 23.96 11.72
CA GLN A 365 1.74 23.62 10.30
C GLN A 365 0.48 22.78 10.04
N GLU A 366 -0.10 22.88 8.86
CA GLU A 366 -1.21 22.02 8.45
C GLU A 366 -0.72 20.61 8.09
N PRO A 367 -1.44 19.54 8.47
CA PRO A 367 -1.15 18.18 8.01
C PRO A 367 -1.20 18.03 6.48
N PRO A 368 -0.37 17.14 5.89
CA PRO A 368 0.69 16.36 6.53
C PRO A 368 1.97 17.17 6.76
N LEU A 369 2.65 16.94 7.90
CA LEU A 369 3.86 17.69 8.26
C LEU A 369 5.09 17.36 7.38
N TRP A 370 5.23 16.09 6.99
CA TRP A 370 6.31 15.60 6.13
C TRP A 370 5.73 14.72 5.03
N ASP A 371 6.37 14.70 3.86
CA ASP A 371 5.83 14.02 2.69
C ASP A 371 5.71 12.49 2.88
N GLY A 372 4.54 11.98 2.54
CA GLY A 372 4.14 10.58 2.76
C GLY A 372 3.95 10.19 4.23
N CYS A 373 4.02 11.12 5.19
CA CYS A 373 3.78 10.83 6.60
C CYS A 373 2.33 11.12 7.00
N ARG A 374 1.77 10.26 7.85
CA ARG A 374 0.44 10.49 8.43
C ARG A 374 0.53 11.30 9.72
N THR A 375 -0.25 12.35 9.83
CA THR A 375 -0.31 13.21 11.04
C THR A 375 -1.64 13.01 11.77
N ILE A 376 -1.59 12.95 13.10
CA ILE A 376 -2.74 12.83 14.00
C ILE A 376 -2.60 13.90 15.08
N ASP A 377 -3.53 14.85 15.07
CA ASP A 377 -3.60 15.92 16.06
C ASP A 377 -4.63 15.58 17.14
N TYR A 378 -4.27 15.87 18.40
CA TYR A 378 -5.15 15.73 19.54
C TYR A 378 -4.75 16.70 20.64
N HIS A 379 -5.69 17.12 21.48
CA HIS A 379 -5.41 18.06 22.55
C HIS A 379 -6.15 17.66 23.82
N TYR A 380 -5.56 17.93 24.99
CA TYR A 380 -6.22 17.66 26.27
C TYR A 380 -6.98 18.89 26.69
N ASN A 381 -8.31 18.90 26.52
CA ASN A 381 -9.19 20.01 26.90
C ASN A 381 -8.70 21.41 26.46
N THR A 382 -9.39 22.48 26.87
CA THR A 382 -9.05 23.84 26.45
C THR A 382 -7.78 24.42 27.11
N ILE A 383 -7.27 23.78 28.17
CA ILE A 383 -6.17 24.29 29.02
C ILE A 383 -4.96 23.35 29.02
N GLY A 384 -5.13 22.10 28.60
CA GLY A 384 -4.09 21.10 28.62
C GLY A 384 -3.19 21.13 27.39
N PRO A 385 -2.19 20.23 27.38
CA PRO A 385 -1.25 20.14 26.27
C PRO A 385 -1.92 19.77 24.95
N SER A 386 -1.45 20.40 23.88
CA SER A 386 -1.71 19.96 22.51
C SER A 386 -0.66 18.94 22.12
N TYR A 387 -1.04 17.95 21.32
CA TYR A 387 -0.16 16.91 20.83
C TYR A 387 -0.32 16.73 19.32
N ARG A 388 0.79 16.34 18.71
CA ARG A 388 0.84 15.94 17.30
C ARG A 388 1.65 14.66 17.19
N LEU A 389 1.05 13.62 16.62
CA LEU A 389 1.70 12.35 16.33
C LEU A 389 1.93 12.26 14.82
N VAL A 390 3.16 12.01 14.39
CA VAL A 390 3.51 11.86 12.97
C VAL A 390 4.13 10.49 12.74
N ILE A 391 3.45 9.67 11.95
CA ILE A 391 3.88 8.31 11.61
C ILE A 391 4.86 8.38 10.45
N LEU A 392 6.10 8.01 10.72
CA LEU A 392 7.20 8.02 9.77
C LEU A 392 7.25 6.72 8.94
N HIS A 393 6.94 5.59 9.59
CA HIS A 393 6.93 4.25 9.01
C HIS A 393 5.99 3.33 9.81
N GLY A 394 5.49 2.24 9.22
CA GLY A 394 4.55 1.30 9.87
C GLY A 394 3.09 1.54 9.52
N ALA A 395 2.79 2.40 8.54
CA ALA A 395 1.43 2.68 8.09
C ALA A 395 1.05 1.87 6.83
N GLU A 396 2.05 1.35 6.11
CA GLU A 396 1.83 0.58 4.89
C GLU A 396 1.84 -0.92 5.16
N GLU A 397 1.15 -1.67 4.31
CA GLU A 397 1.18 -3.13 4.32
C GLU A 397 2.59 -3.63 3.99
N GLY A 398 3.12 -4.53 4.82
CA GLY A 398 4.47 -5.08 4.69
C GLY A 398 5.54 -4.34 5.48
N ASP A 399 5.22 -3.20 6.09
CA ASP A 399 6.10 -2.58 7.10
C ASP A 399 6.21 -3.53 8.31
N ASP A 400 7.43 -3.98 8.62
CA ASP A 400 7.71 -4.93 9.69
C ASP A 400 7.97 -4.25 11.06
N PHE A 401 8.03 -2.91 11.08
CA PHE A 401 8.08 -2.11 12.29
C PHE A 401 7.39 -0.75 12.08
N ALA A 402 7.04 -0.09 13.18
CA ALA A 402 6.54 1.27 13.18
C ALA A 402 7.58 2.23 13.75
N ALA A 403 7.66 3.43 13.19
CA ALA A 403 8.42 4.55 13.75
C ALA A 403 7.57 5.81 13.67
N TYR A 404 7.55 6.59 14.75
CA TYR A 404 6.76 7.82 14.81
C TYR A 404 7.39 8.86 15.72
N ILE A 405 7.08 10.11 15.44
CA ILE A 405 7.42 11.25 16.31
C ILE A 405 6.15 11.69 17.02
N ARG A 406 6.25 11.95 18.32
CA ARG A 406 5.20 12.67 19.05
C ARG A 406 5.77 13.99 19.56
N MET A 407 5.04 15.06 19.27
CA MET A 407 5.29 16.40 19.76
C MET A 407 4.21 16.79 20.75
N ALA A 408 4.57 17.56 21.77
CA ALA A 408 3.64 18.16 22.70
C ALA A 408 3.98 19.64 22.91
N LYS A 409 2.94 20.45 23.06
CA LYS A 409 3.03 21.85 23.50
C LYS A 409 2.20 22.01 24.75
N TRP A 410 2.84 22.40 25.84
CA TRP A 410 2.22 22.59 27.14
C TRP A 410 1.70 24.02 27.30
N SER A 411 0.78 24.21 28.25
CA SER A 411 0.17 25.52 28.53
C SER A 411 1.11 26.51 29.20
N ASP A 412 2.20 26.05 29.82
CA ASP A 412 3.30 26.89 30.31
C ASP A 412 4.23 27.40 29.19
N GLY A 413 3.95 27.01 27.94
CA GLY A 413 4.73 27.34 26.77
C GLY A 413 5.95 26.45 26.55
N SER A 414 6.17 25.41 27.35
CA SER A 414 7.21 24.41 27.08
C SER A 414 6.79 23.47 25.95
N ALA A 415 7.78 22.86 25.30
CA ALA A 415 7.54 21.91 24.22
C ALA A 415 8.34 20.62 24.41
N HIS A 416 7.80 19.53 23.91
CA HIS A 416 8.38 18.20 23.98
C HIS A 416 8.37 17.55 22.60
N ILE A 417 9.42 16.80 22.27
CA ILE A 417 9.46 15.93 21.10
C ILE A 417 10.09 14.60 21.48
N ASP A 418 9.52 13.51 21.01
CA ASP A 418 10.08 12.17 21.18
C ASP A 418 9.94 11.33 19.91
N LEU A 419 10.91 10.44 19.70
CA LEU A 419 10.93 9.43 18.65
C LEU A 419 10.69 8.06 19.28
N TRP A 420 9.73 7.32 18.74
CA TRP A 420 9.35 5.99 19.20
C TRP A 420 9.41 4.98 18.06
N THR A 421 9.67 3.71 18.40
CA THR A 421 9.74 2.63 17.42
C THR A 421 9.25 1.30 17.97
N SER A 422 8.68 0.43 17.13
CA SER A 422 8.47 -0.99 17.44
C SER A 422 9.61 -1.90 16.96
N GLU A 423 10.69 -1.33 16.41
CA GLU A 423 11.91 -2.06 16.06
C GLU A 423 12.47 -2.78 17.30
N ALA A 424 12.90 -4.03 17.13
CA ALA A 424 13.57 -4.77 18.19
C ALA A 424 14.97 -4.17 18.45
N PRO A 425 15.34 -3.89 19.70
CA PRO A 425 16.63 -3.28 19.99
C PRO A 425 17.79 -4.24 19.64
N GLN A 426 18.87 -3.69 19.10
CA GLN A 426 20.11 -4.43 18.93
C GLN A 426 20.73 -4.78 20.30
N GLN A 427 21.21 -6.02 20.46
CA GLN A 427 21.79 -6.47 21.71
C GLN A 427 23.12 -5.76 21.99
N GLY A 428 23.30 -5.31 23.24
CA GLY A 428 24.55 -4.68 23.69
C GLY A 428 24.71 -3.21 23.30
N VAL A 429 23.70 -2.61 22.65
CA VAL A 429 23.67 -1.18 22.29
C VAL A 429 22.57 -0.48 23.09
N SER A 430 22.74 0.80 23.37
CA SER A 430 21.78 1.62 24.14
C SER A 430 21.40 2.90 23.38
N GLY A 431 20.32 3.56 23.82
CA GLY A 431 19.85 4.81 23.21
C GLY A 431 19.42 4.65 21.75
N PRO A 432 19.51 5.70 20.93
CA PRO A 432 19.12 5.67 19.53
C PRO A 432 19.87 4.64 18.69
N ALA A 433 21.15 4.38 19.03
CA ALA A 433 21.97 3.40 18.33
C ALA A 433 21.43 1.96 18.45
N ALA A 434 20.58 1.67 19.44
CA ALA A 434 19.91 0.38 19.55
C ALA A 434 18.82 0.17 18.49
N PHE A 435 18.40 1.22 17.78
CA PHE A 435 17.28 1.22 16.81
C PHE A 435 17.68 1.88 15.48
N PRO A 436 18.67 1.34 14.77
CA PRO A 436 19.25 2.01 13.61
C PRO A 436 18.27 2.20 12.46
N ARG A 437 17.27 1.33 12.27
CA ARG A 437 16.29 1.49 11.19
C ARG A 437 15.34 2.65 11.48
N ALA A 438 14.89 2.78 12.73
CA ALA A 438 14.08 3.92 13.16
C ALA A 438 14.84 5.25 13.04
N VAL A 439 16.11 5.28 13.44
CA VAL A 439 16.99 6.45 13.29
C VAL A 439 17.17 6.82 11.82
N ALA A 440 17.41 5.85 10.94
CA ALA A 440 17.57 6.09 9.51
C ALA A 440 16.28 6.64 8.87
N ILE A 441 15.12 6.08 9.20
CA ILE A 441 13.82 6.57 8.73
C ILE A 441 13.55 7.99 9.24
N ALA A 442 13.84 8.27 10.51
CA ALA A 442 13.68 9.62 11.07
C ALA A 442 14.54 10.62 10.31
N HIS A 443 15.82 10.31 10.09
CA HIS A 443 16.71 11.16 9.31
C HIS A 443 16.22 11.41 7.88
N GLU A 444 15.79 10.36 7.18
CA GLU A 444 15.26 10.45 5.81
C GLU A 444 14.01 11.34 5.74
N LYS A 445 13.08 11.17 6.68
CA LYS A 445 11.77 11.85 6.64
C LYS A 445 11.79 13.28 7.15
N ILE A 446 12.59 13.58 8.17
CA ILE A 446 12.56 14.90 8.82
C ILE A 446 13.75 15.79 8.45
N SER A 447 14.77 15.22 7.78
CA SER A 447 15.92 15.94 7.21
C SER A 447 16.52 16.93 8.21
N ASP A 448 16.61 18.22 7.88
CA ASP A 448 17.21 19.26 8.72
C ASP A 448 16.51 19.45 10.08
N THR A 449 15.25 19.02 10.18
CA THR A 449 14.49 19.04 11.43
C THR A 449 15.06 18.07 12.47
N ILE A 450 15.93 17.13 12.09
CA ILE A 450 16.57 16.18 13.01
C ILE A 450 17.35 16.87 14.14
N THR A 451 17.70 18.14 13.95
CA THR A 451 18.37 18.98 14.96
C THR A 451 17.57 19.16 16.25
N VAL A 452 16.25 18.96 16.25
CA VAL A 452 15.45 18.94 17.50
C VAL A 452 15.52 17.60 18.27
N LEU A 453 16.20 16.60 17.71
CA LEU A 453 16.50 15.32 18.36
C LEU A 453 18.02 15.10 18.38
N PRO A 454 18.76 15.78 19.29
CA PRO A 454 20.22 15.85 19.24
C PRO A 454 20.90 14.48 19.34
N GLU A 455 20.38 13.57 20.16
CA GLU A 455 20.96 12.22 20.32
C GLU A 455 20.85 11.39 19.03
N VAL A 456 19.75 11.58 18.27
CA VAL A 456 19.56 10.92 16.98
C VAL A 456 20.55 11.49 15.96
N ASN A 457 20.70 12.82 15.93
CA ASN A 457 21.67 13.50 15.07
C ASN A 457 23.12 13.07 15.38
N GLU A 458 23.51 13.00 16.65
CA GLU A 458 24.83 12.53 17.08
C GLU A 458 25.09 11.08 16.65
N THR A 459 24.07 10.21 16.78
CA THR A 459 24.17 8.81 16.37
C THR A 459 24.41 8.66 14.88
N ILE A 460 23.71 9.45 14.05
CA ILE A 460 23.87 9.45 12.59
C ILE A 460 25.29 9.90 12.19
N ASN A 461 25.77 10.99 12.80
CA ASN A 461 27.10 11.52 12.53
C ASN A 461 28.21 10.54 12.94
N THR A 462 28.03 9.83 14.05
CA THR A 462 28.98 8.81 14.52
C THR A 462 29.03 7.61 13.57
N ALA A 463 27.87 7.15 13.08
CA ALA A 463 27.80 6.03 12.14
C ALA A 463 28.46 6.36 10.79
N GLY A 464 28.32 7.59 10.29
CA GLY A 464 28.94 8.03 9.03
C GLY A 464 30.47 8.11 9.09
N GLY A 465 31.03 8.45 10.26
CA GLY A 465 32.49 8.54 10.46
C GLY A 465 33.21 7.20 10.34
N VAL A 466 32.57 6.10 10.76
CA VAL A 466 33.17 4.75 10.74
C VAL A 466 33.22 4.17 9.33
N ALA A 467 32.34 4.59 8.42
CA ALA A 467 32.30 4.07 7.05
C ALA A 467 33.36 4.68 6.11
N SER A 468 34.09 5.73 6.56
CA SER A 468 35.03 6.49 5.73
C SER A 468 36.51 6.20 6.02
N THR A 469 36.81 5.21 6.86
CA THR A 469 38.17 4.72 7.17
C THR A 469 38.32 3.28 6.72
#